data_AF-A0A534SNL6-F1
#
_entry.id   AF-A0A534SNL6-F1
#
_cell.length_a   1.000
_cell.length_b   1.000
_cell.length_c   1.000
_cell.angle_alpha   90.00
_cell.angle_beta   90.00
_cell.angle_gamma   90.00
#
_symmetry.space_group_name_H-M   'P 1'
#
loop_
_entity.id
_entity.type
_entity.pdbx_description
1 polymer ?
#
loop_
_entity_poly.entity_id
_entity_poly.type
_entity_poly.pdbx_seq_one_letter_code
_entity_poly.pdbx_strand_id
1 'polypeptide(L)'
;MQAPSSTCGILTITATATGTADCSTGEAHTINLPLNDNLFLSGDQLANRCVGGTSPGAPCGNACGNLGACAGGGTCTNDTARCTGNGATCCSDADCGANGTCETGACVGGANNGKGCITDADCPSGFCKTFVQPCPICNSSTSKCNGGPNDGLACTPESLSPNGDFPTSHECPPPGGLAIGSLAIGFLLDTATLSKTAINAPDQSNVFCGFCKNKTTNSFARTCNGWPSGTACACQPGPPCNTCSGAPCLPVQCNPANMNADCATVTNFTSCGQRTSGAFTTADVARTIFETGSPATGVTTGGPPVASTLVSIFCIPPSYNILVDSAGDLPGPGAVALSGNAQLLP
;
A
#
# COMPACT_ATOMS: atom_id res chain seq x y z
N MET A 1 1.47 20.93 4.70
CA MET A 1 1.83 19.53 5.02
C MET A 1 1.71 18.75 3.72
N GLN A 2 2.60 17.80 3.45
CA GLN A 2 2.66 17.13 2.15
C GLN A 2 1.62 15.99 2.14
N ALA A 3 0.68 16.04 1.20
CA ALA A 3 -0.24 14.93 0.96
C ALA A 3 0.55 13.64 0.71
N PRO A 4 0.06 12.46 1.14
CA PRO A 4 0.73 11.20 0.85
C PRO A 4 0.93 11.07 -0.66
N SER A 5 2.18 10.94 -1.08
CA SER A 5 2.53 10.60 -2.47
C SER A 5 1.86 9.27 -2.81
N SER A 6 0.78 9.35 -3.57
CA SER A 6 -0.12 8.23 -3.76
C SER A 6 0.38 7.34 -4.88
N THR A 7 0.57 6.08 -4.57
CA THR A 7 1.13 5.07 -5.48
C THR A 7 0.07 4.06 -5.87
N CYS A 8 0.01 3.71 -7.15
CA CYS A 8 -0.70 2.52 -7.61
C CYS A 8 0.29 1.36 -7.73
N GLY A 9 -0.09 0.17 -7.27
CA GLY A 9 0.70 -1.05 -7.40
C GLY A 9 0.01 -2.05 -8.33
N ILE A 10 0.78 -2.72 -9.18
CA ILE A 10 0.33 -3.90 -9.92
C ILE A 10 1.09 -5.10 -9.37
N LEU A 11 0.41 -5.92 -8.56
CA LEU A 11 0.97 -7.14 -8.04
C LEU A 11 0.78 -8.26 -9.08
N THR A 12 1.88 -8.91 -9.45
CA THR A 12 1.91 -10.05 -10.39
C THR A 12 2.49 -11.26 -9.70
N ILE A 13 1.80 -12.41 -9.79
CA ILE A 13 2.34 -13.69 -9.34
C ILE A 13 3.47 -14.11 -10.26
N THR A 14 4.65 -14.33 -9.69
CA THR A 14 5.87 -14.65 -10.46
C THR A 14 6.23 -16.13 -10.47
N ALA A 15 5.66 -16.91 -9.56
CA ALA A 15 5.85 -18.35 -9.47
C ALA A 15 4.67 -19.03 -8.77
N THR A 16 4.58 -20.35 -8.91
CA THR A 16 3.56 -21.16 -8.23
C THR A 16 3.68 -21.01 -6.71
N ALA A 17 2.54 -20.75 -6.05
CA ALA A 17 2.48 -20.72 -4.59
C ALA A 17 2.74 -22.11 -4.01
N THR A 18 3.42 -22.18 -2.87
CA THR A 18 3.68 -23.44 -2.15
C THR A 18 3.46 -23.24 -0.65
N GLY A 19 2.93 -24.25 0.04
CA GLY A 19 2.72 -24.19 1.48
C GLY A 19 1.84 -25.33 1.97
N THR A 20 1.29 -25.18 3.17
CA THR A 20 0.52 -26.23 3.84
C THR A 20 -0.86 -25.71 4.26
N ALA A 21 -1.85 -26.59 4.20
CA ALA A 21 -3.19 -26.34 4.72
C ALA A 21 -3.72 -27.56 5.49
N ASP A 22 -4.53 -27.32 6.51
CA ASP A 22 -5.25 -28.33 7.26
C ASP A 22 -6.65 -28.50 6.65
N CYS A 23 -6.90 -29.68 6.07
CA CYS A 23 -8.18 -29.99 5.44
C CYS A 23 -9.35 -30.12 6.42
N SER A 24 -9.09 -30.27 7.73
CA SER A 24 -10.12 -30.40 8.76
C SER A 24 -10.63 -29.04 9.24
N THR A 25 -9.75 -28.04 9.37
CA THR A 25 -10.09 -26.69 9.82
C THR A 25 -10.25 -25.70 8.67
N GLY A 26 -9.65 -25.99 7.51
CA GLY A 26 -9.55 -25.08 6.37
C GLY A 26 -8.46 -24.01 6.55
N GLU A 27 -7.62 -24.15 7.57
CA GLU A 27 -6.52 -23.21 7.84
C GLU A 27 -5.35 -23.44 6.89
N ALA A 28 -4.76 -22.36 6.40
CA ALA A 28 -3.53 -22.40 5.62
C ALA A 28 -2.45 -21.59 6.33
N HIS A 29 -1.26 -22.17 6.40
CA HIS A 29 -0.11 -21.58 7.07
C HIS A 29 1.09 -21.56 6.14
N THR A 30 1.87 -20.49 6.22
CA THR A 30 3.14 -20.36 5.49
C THR A 30 3.02 -20.57 3.98
N ILE A 31 1.92 -20.10 3.36
CA ILE A 31 1.79 -20.12 1.91
C ILE A 31 2.78 -19.10 1.33
N ASN A 32 3.87 -19.60 0.76
CA ASN A 32 4.86 -18.81 0.05
C ASN A 32 4.31 -18.42 -1.32
N LEU A 33 4.03 -17.14 -1.50
CA LEU A 33 3.54 -16.57 -2.76
C LEU A 33 4.53 -15.50 -3.25
N PRO A 34 5.38 -15.82 -4.24
CA PRO A 34 6.32 -14.86 -4.82
C PRO A 34 5.58 -13.88 -5.74
N LEU A 35 5.51 -12.62 -5.33
CA LEU A 35 4.93 -11.53 -6.11
C LEU A 35 5.99 -10.53 -6.57
N ASN A 36 5.68 -9.84 -7.66
CA ASN A 36 6.35 -8.63 -8.07
C ASN A 36 5.33 -7.50 -8.10
N ASP A 37 5.56 -6.46 -7.32
CA ASP A 37 4.75 -5.26 -7.28
C ASP A 37 5.37 -4.19 -8.18
N ASN A 38 4.67 -3.79 -9.24
CA ASN A 38 5.10 -2.68 -10.08
C ASN A 38 4.44 -1.39 -9.60
N LEU A 39 5.24 -0.43 -9.15
CA LEU A 39 4.78 0.80 -8.52
C LEU A 39 4.69 1.93 -9.52
N PHE A 40 3.63 2.73 -9.41
CA PHE A 40 3.34 3.89 -10.24
C PHE A 40 3.07 5.11 -9.37
N LEU A 41 3.76 6.22 -9.62
CA LEU A 41 3.48 7.50 -8.97
C LEU A 41 2.40 8.25 -9.75
N SER A 42 1.18 7.72 -9.70
CA SER A 42 0.06 8.23 -10.49
C SER A 42 -0.55 9.52 -9.93
N GLY A 43 -0.37 9.79 -8.62
CA GLY A 43 -1.13 10.83 -7.94
C GLY A 43 -2.63 10.50 -7.96
N ASP A 44 -3.49 11.49 -7.79
CA ASP A 44 -4.94 11.28 -7.87
C ASP A 44 -5.42 11.17 -9.31
N GLN A 45 -5.93 9.99 -9.70
CA GLN A 45 -6.45 9.73 -11.03
C GLN A 45 -7.95 10.05 -11.17
N LEU A 46 -8.69 10.22 -10.07
CA LEU A 46 -10.15 10.40 -10.07
C LEU A 46 -10.58 11.54 -9.15
N ALA A 47 -10.03 12.73 -9.41
CA ALA A 47 -10.28 13.94 -8.62
C ALA A 47 -11.76 14.35 -8.52
N ASN A 48 -12.59 13.99 -9.49
CA ASN A 48 -14.04 14.12 -9.44
C ASN A 48 -14.70 12.89 -10.06
N ARG A 49 -15.81 12.41 -9.48
CA ARG A 49 -16.60 11.32 -10.08
C ARG A 49 -18.09 11.56 -10.06
N CYS A 50 -18.77 10.90 -10.99
CA CYS A 50 -20.21 10.85 -11.02
C CYS A 50 -20.77 9.96 -9.90
N VAL A 51 -21.73 10.48 -9.14
CA VAL A 51 -22.53 9.69 -8.19
C VAL A 51 -23.96 9.61 -8.72
N GLY A 52 -24.46 8.38 -8.90
CA GLY A 52 -25.74 8.12 -9.57
C GLY A 52 -25.71 8.32 -11.09
N GLY A 53 -26.89 8.32 -11.71
CA GLY A 53 -27.03 8.37 -13.17
C GLY A 53 -26.70 7.05 -13.86
N THR A 54 -26.44 7.10 -15.17
CA THR A 54 -26.10 5.91 -15.99
C THR A 54 -24.61 5.59 -16.00
N SER A 55 -23.78 6.48 -15.47
CA SER A 55 -22.33 6.31 -15.39
C SER A 55 -21.77 6.68 -14.00
N PRO A 56 -22.21 6.05 -12.90
CA PRO A 56 -21.56 6.25 -11.59
C PRO A 56 -20.06 5.97 -11.69
N GLY A 57 -19.20 6.64 -10.93
CA GLY A 57 -17.75 6.46 -10.90
C GLY A 57 -16.97 7.08 -12.08
N ALA A 58 -17.63 7.48 -13.16
CA ALA A 58 -16.95 8.12 -14.29
C ALA A 58 -16.38 9.49 -13.93
N PRO A 59 -15.21 9.88 -14.47
CA PRO A 59 -14.67 11.22 -14.26
C PRO A 59 -15.62 12.29 -14.82
N CYS A 60 -15.71 13.42 -14.13
CA CYS A 60 -16.63 14.49 -14.52
C CYS A 60 -16.07 15.89 -14.22
N GLY A 61 -16.36 16.84 -15.12
CA GLY A 61 -15.85 18.21 -15.02
C GLY A 61 -14.32 18.27 -14.97
N ASN A 62 -13.80 19.39 -14.45
CA ASN A 62 -12.37 19.54 -14.14
C ASN A 62 -12.18 19.41 -12.63
N ALA A 63 -11.08 18.79 -12.19
CA ALA A 63 -10.64 18.85 -10.81
C ALA A 63 -10.70 20.31 -10.36
N CYS A 64 -11.49 20.60 -9.33
CA CYS A 64 -11.65 21.95 -8.82
C CYS A 64 -12.23 23.02 -9.76
N GLY A 65 -12.99 22.58 -10.77
CA GLY A 65 -13.73 23.44 -11.69
C GLY A 65 -15.25 23.28 -11.60
N ASN A 66 -15.94 23.75 -12.63
CA ASN A 66 -17.39 23.59 -12.73
C ASN A 66 -17.73 22.09 -12.76
N LEU A 67 -18.49 21.62 -11.76
CA LEU A 67 -18.93 20.24 -11.66
C LEU A 67 -19.77 19.94 -12.91
N GLY A 68 -19.21 19.14 -13.82
CA GLY A 68 -19.86 18.79 -15.08
C GLY A 68 -21.16 18.02 -14.84
N ALA A 69 -22.01 17.91 -15.86
CA ALA A 69 -23.18 17.04 -15.78
C ALA A 69 -22.75 15.57 -15.94
N CYS A 70 -23.30 14.70 -15.10
CA CYS A 70 -23.15 13.25 -15.28
C CYS A 70 -24.29 12.71 -16.13
N ALA A 71 -23.97 11.76 -17.01
CA ALA A 71 -24.96 11.11 -17.86
C ALA A 71 -26.08 10.46 -17.01
N GLY A 72 -27.33 10.61 -17.47
CA GLY A 72 -28.49 10.02 -16.80
C GLY A 72 -28.93 10.70 -15.51
N GLY A 73 -28.54 11.96 -15.27
CA GLY A 73 -28.97 12.73 -14.10
C GLY A 73 -28.15 12.48 -12.83
N GLY A 74 -26.93 11.95 -12.97
CA GLY A 74 -26.00 11.84 -11.85
C GLY A 74 -25.47 13.19 -11.38
N THR A 75 -24.89 13.22 -10.18
CA THR A 75 -24.23 14.41 -9.61
C THR A 75 -22.72 14.24 -9.70
N CYS A 76 -22.02 15.22 -10.28
CA CYS A 76 -20.57 15.23 -10.25
C CYS A 76 -20.09 15.65 -8.85
N THR A 77 -19.38 14.75 -8.18
CA THR A 77 -18.86 14.96 -6.83
C THR A 77 -17.36 15.22 -6.92
N ASN A 78 -16.88 16.28 -6.27
CA ASN A 78 -15.46 16.51 -6.06
C ASN A 78 -14.96 15.51 -5.02
N ASP A 79 -13.99 14.68 -5.39
CA ASP A 79 -13.29 13.75 -4.51
C ASP A 79 -11.81 14.17 -4.38
N THR A 80 -11.55 15.48 -4.45
CA THR A 80 -10.21 16.01 -4.23
C THR A 80 -10.02 16.38 -2.77
N ALA A 81 -10.93 17.18 -2.20
CA ALA A 81 -10.74 17.73 -0.86
C ALA A 81 -12.02 18.22 -0.17
N ARG A 82 -11.95 18.37 1.16
CA ARG A 82 -13.02 18.92 2.01
C ARG A 82 -12.46 19.97 2.97
N CYS A 83 -13.26 20.97 3.28
CA CYS A 83 -12.92 21.98 4.26
C CYS A 83 -12.96 21.43 5.69
N THR A 84 -11.96 21.74 6.50
CA THR A 84 -11.91 21.35 7.92
C THR A 84 -13.02 21.97 8.76
N GLY A 85 -13.53 23.16 8.38
CA GLY A 85 -14.55 23.86 9.16
C GLY A 85 -15.96 23.29 9.01
N ASN A 86 -16.38 23.01 7.77
CA ASN A 86 -17.77 22.73 7.42
C ASN A 86 -17.97 21.50 6.52
N GLY A 87 -16.89 20.84 6.08
CA GLY A 87 -16.97 19.70 5.15
C GLY A 87 -17.44 20.06 3.74
N ALA A 88 -17.45 21.35 3.36
CA ALA A 88 -17.71 21.74 1.99
C ALA A 88 -16.59 21.21 1.07
N THR A 89 -16.94 20.88 -0.17
CA THR A 89 -15.95 20.61 -1.23
C THR A 89 -15.09 21.84 -1.43
N CYS A 90 -13.78 21.65 -1.55
CA CYS A 90 -12.82 22.74 -1.70
C CYS A 90 -11.68 22.38 -2.62
N CYS A 91 -10.93 23.40 -3.00
CA CYS A 91 -9.82 23.31 -3.95
C CYS A 91 -8.59 24.09 -3.50
N SER A 92 -8.81 25.06 -2.65
CA SER A 92 -7.79 25.79 -1.93
C SER A 92 -8.35 26.22 -0.58
N ASP A 93 -7.47 26.64 0.32
CA ASP A 93 -7.88 27.18 1.62
C ASP A 93 -8.84 28.37 1.49
N ALA A 94 -8.81 29.10 0.36
CA ALA A 94 -9.71 30.21 0.11
C ALA A 94 -11.19 29.80 0.06
N ASP A 95 -11.50 28.56 -0.33
CA ASP A 95 -12.87 28.05 -0.41
C ASP A 95 -13.46 27.75 0.98
N CYS A 96 -12.61 27.64 1.99
CA CYS A 96 -12.98 27.22 3.34
C CYS A 96 -13.20 28.38 4.32
N GLY A 97 -13.09 29.62 3.82
CA GLY A 97 -13.23 30.83 4.62
C GLY A 97 -12.07 31.01 5.62
N ALA A 98 -12.19 32.01 6.49
CA ALA A 98 -11.08 32.48 7.32
C ALA A 98 -10.49 31.46 8.32
N ASN A 99 -11.22 30.39 8.65
CA ASN A 99 -10.85 29.43 9.70
C ASN A 99 -10.78 27.97 9.23
N GLY A 100 -10.87 27.72 7.92
CA GLY A 100 -10.83 26.38 7.36
C GLY A 100 -9.66 26.22 6.40
N THR A 101 -9.10 25.03 6.37
CA THR A 101 -8.11 24.59 5.38
C THR A 101 -8.74 23.53 4.49
N CYS A 102 -8.22 23.41 3.28
CA CYS A 102 -8.70 22.47 2.30
C CYS A 102 -7.85 21.20 2.29
N GLU A 103 -8.41 20.09 2.77
CA GLU A 103 -7.66 18.86 3.02
C GLU A 103 -8.11 17.70 2.12
N THR A 104 -7.16 16.86 1.72
CA THR A 104 -7.34 15.79 0.71
C THR A 104 -8.00 14.51 1.25
N GLY A 105 -8.74 14.63 2.34
CA GLY A 105 -9.46 13.54 2.98
C GLY A 105 -10.68 14.06 3.73
N ALA A 106 -11.54 13.14 4.18
CA ALA A 106 -12.59 13.48 5.12
C ALA A 106 -12.77 12.43 6.21
N CYS A 107 -13.19 12.92 7.37
CA CYS A 107 -13.48 12.05 8.50
C CYS A 107 -14.69 11.17 8.22
N VAL A 108 -14.54 9.88 8.52
CA VAL A 108 -15.62 8.90 8.55
C VAL A 108 -15.93 8.60 10.02
N GLY A 109 -17.15 8.94 10.44
CA GLY A 109 -17.58 8.86 11.83
C GLY A 109 -17.06 10.01 12.71
N GLY A 110 -17.44 9.96 13.99
CA GLY A 110 -17.02 10.94 14.99
C GLY A 110 -17.65 12.33 14.86
N ALA A 111 -17.19 13.26 15.68
CA ALA A 111 -17.71 14.64 15.74
C ALA A 111 -17.38 15.48 14.49
N ASN A 112 -16.35 15.06 13.73
CA ASN A 112 -15.90 15.72 12.51
C ASN A 112 -16.36 15.00 11.24
N ASN A 113 -17.31 14.06 11.31
CA ASN A 113 -17.78 13.30 10.15
C ASN A 113 -18.07 14.20 8.93
N GLY A 114 -17.42 13.91 7.80
CA GLY A 114 -17.53 14.65 6.53
C GLY A 114 -16.65 15.90 6.42
N LYS A 115 -15.96 16.32 7.48
CA LYS A 115 -15.02 17.45 7.45
C LYS A 115 -13.65 17.03 6.94
N GLY A 116 -12.92 17.99 6.38
CA GLY A 116 -11.54 17.82 5.91
C GLY A 116 -10.62 17.23 6.96
N CYS A 117 -9.74 16.32 6.55
CA CYS A 117 -8.70 15.74 7.39
C CYS A 117 -7.46 15.35 6.56
N ILE A 118 -6.31 15.29 7.22
CA ILE A 118 -5.08 14.69 6.69
C ILE A 118 -4.78 13.38 7.43
N THR A 119 -5.13 13.31 8.71
CA THR A 119 -4.81 12.18 9.59
C THR A 119 -6.00 11.84 10.49
N ASP A 120 -5.99 10.65 11.09
CA ASP A 120 -7.03 10.21 12.04
C ASP A 120 -7.14 11.13 13.25
N ALA A 121 -6.08 11.86 13.61
CA ALA A 121 -6.10 12.84 14.69
C ALA A 121 -7.09 13.99 14.43
N ASP A 122 -7.35 14.31 13.16
CA ASP A 122 -8.35 15.31 12.76
C ASP A 122 -9.79 14.79 12.93
N CYS A 123 -9.96 13.48 13.19
CA CYS A 123 -11.23 12.77 13.27
C CYS A 123 -11.46 12.14 14.65
N PRO A 124 -11.78 12.93 15.69
CA PRO A 124 -12.03 12.40 17.03
C PRO A 124 -13.14 11.34 17.02
N SER A 125 -12.81 10.14 17.49
CA SER A 125 -13.69 8.97 17.49
C SER A 125 -14.16 8.53 16.09
N GLY A 126 -13.34 8.79 15.07
CA GLY A 126 -13.48 8.34 13.70
C GLY A 126 -12.11 8.06 13.08
N PHE A 127 -12.06 8.02 11.76
CA PHE A 127 -10.80 7.90 11.01
C PHE A 127 -10.84 8.80 9.77
N CYS A 128 -9.68 9.18 9.27
CA CYS A 128 -9.54 10.00 8.09
C CYS A 128 -9.46 9.13 6.84
N LYS A 129 -10.46 9.26 5.96
CA LYS A 129 -10.44 8.63 4.63
C LYS A 129 -9.85 9.61 3.63
N THR A 130 -8.71 9.28 3.03
CA THR A 130 -8.15 10.08 1.93
C THR A 130 -9.01 9.90 0.68
N PHE A 131 -9.12 10.95 -0.13
CA PHE A 131 -9.88 10.87 -1.38
C PHE A 131 -9.03 10.51 -2.59
N VAL A 132 -7.71 10.43 -2.41
CA VAL A 132 -6.80 10.14 -3.52
C VAL A 132 -7.06 8.73 -4.04
N GLN A 133 -7.36 8.64 -5.33
CA GLN A 133 -7.54 7.37 -6.03
C GLN A 133 -6.36 7.14 -6.98
N PRO A 134 -5.28 6.46 -6.54
CA PRO A 134 -4.08 6.33 -7.34
C PRO A 134 -4.18 5.32 -8.48
N CYS A 135 -5.02 4.30 -8.32
CA CYS A 135 -5.28 3.30 -9.34
C CYS A 135 -6.59 3.59 -10.08
N PRO A 136 -6.65 3.43 -11.40
CA PRO A 136 -7.91 3.42 -12.13
C PRO A 136 -8.85 2.35 -11.59
N ILE A 137 -10.14 2.65 -11.62
CA ILE A 137 -11.17 1.78 -11.05
C ILE A 137 -11.84 0.98 -12.16
N CYS A 138 -12.21 -0.26 -11.86
CA CYS A 138 -13.16 -0.98 -12.67
C CYS A 138 -14.55 -0.84 -12.07
N ASN A 139 -15.45 -0.18 -12.78
CA ASN A 139 -16.75 0.16 -12.25
C ASN A 139 -17.67 -1.07 -12.16
N SER A 140 -18.15 -1.40 -10.96
CA SER A 140 -19.06 -2.53 -10.77
C SER A 140 -20.44 -2.37 -11.41
N SER A 141 -20.90 -1.14 -11.65
CA SER A 141 -22.20 -0.87 -12.26
C SER A 141 -22.16 -0.86 -13.78
N THR A 142 -21.05 -0.42 -14.37
CA THR A 142 -20.92 -0.29 -15.84
C THR A 142 -20.00 -1.31 -16.47
N SER A 143 -19.24 -2.09 -15.67
CA SER A 143 -18.20 -3.03 -16.11
C SER A 143 -17.19 -2.37 -17.05
N LYS A 144 -16.83 -1.12 -16.74
CA LYS A 144 -15.90 -0.30 -17.52
C LYS A 144 -14.88 0.38 -16.64
N CYS A 145 -13.68 0.58 -17.17
CA CYS A 145 -12.65 1.34 -16.49
C CYS A 145 -13.05 2.81 -16.35
N ASN A 146 -12.80 3.41 -15.19
CA ASN A 146 -12.78 4.85 -15.02
C ASN A 146 -11.35 5.29 -14.72
N GLY A 147 -10.78 6.06 -15.65
CA GLY A 147 -9.40 6.52 -15.59
C GLY A 147 -8.39 5.57 -16.26
N GLY A 148 -7.14 6.04 -16.34
CA GLY A 148 -6.04 5.32 -17.00
C GLY A 148 -6.18 5.23 -18.52
N PRO A 149 -5.23 4.56 -19.21
CA PRO A 149 -5.24 4.41 -20.66
C PRO A 149 -6.43 3.61 -21.21
N ASN A 150 -7.07 2.80 -20.37
CA ASN A 150 -8.22 1.97 -20.74
C ASN A 150 -9.57 2.60 -20.37
N ASP A 151 -9.63 3.91 -20.10
CA ASP A 151 -10.86 4.62 -19.73
C ASP A 151 -12.02 4.31 -20.69
N GLY A 152 -13.17 3.90 -20.13
CA GLY A 152 -14.36 3.52 -20.87
C GLY A 152 -14.34 2.13 -21.54
N LEU A 153 -13.22 1.42 -21.52
CA LEU A 153 -13.11 0.04 -21.99
C LEU A 153 -13.67 -0.95 -20.97
N ALA A 154 -14.06 -2.14 -21.44
CA ALA A 154 -14.63 -3.18 -20.59
C ALA A 154 -13.60 -3.70 -19.57
N CYS A 155 -14.08 -4.00 -18.37
CA CYS A 155 -13.31 -4.63 -17.31
C CYS A 155 -14.21 -5.47 -16.40
N THR A 156 -13.57 -6.36 -15.65
CA THR A 156 -14.13 -7.20 -14.62
C THR A 156 -13.78 -6.60 -13.25
N PRO A 157 -14.78 -6.09 -12.50
CA PRO A 157 -14.52 -5.52 -11.19
C PRO A 157 -14.04 -6.61 -10.23
N GLU A 158 -13.00 -6.33 -9.45
CA GLU A 158 -12.72 -7.18 -8.29
C GLU A 158 -13.87 -7.12 -7.28
N SER A 159 -14.10 -8.23 -6.59
CA SER A 159 -15.26 -8.43 -5.72
C SER A 159 -15.13 -7.75 -4.35
N LEU A 160 -14.01 -7.09 -4.06
CA LEU A 160 -13.66 -6.65 -2.70
C LEU A 160 -13.49 -5.15 -2.63
N SER A 161 -14.24 -4.54 -1.70
CA SER A 161 -14.12 -3.13 -1.31
C SER A 161 -14.03 -3.04 0.22
N PRO A 162 -12.92 -3.46 0.85
CA PRO A 162 -12.83 -3.59 2.30
C PRO A 162 -13.15 -2.28 3.06
N ASN A 163 -12.98 -1.11 2.44
CA ASN A 163 -13.30 0.22 3.01
C ASN A 163 -14.34 1.01 2.19
N GLY A 164 -15.14 0.33 1.35
CA GLY A 164 -16.08 0.97 0.44
C GLY A 164 -15.40 1.79 -0.68
N ASP A 165 -14.15 1.44 -1.01
CA ASP A 165 -13.44 1.98 -2.17
C ASP A 165 -13.90 1.29 -3.46
N PHE A 166 -13.78 1.98 -4.59
CA PHE A 166 -14.16 1.39 -5.87
C PHE A 166 -13.15 0.30 -6.26
N PRO A 167 -13.60 -0.87 -6.72
CA PRO A 167 -12.70 -1.97 -7.02
C PRO A 167 -11.76 -1.58 -8.18
N THR A 168 -10.48 -1.88 -8.02
CA THR A 168 -9.48 -1.77 -9.09
C THR A 168 -9.45 -3.06 -9.92
N SER A 169 -8.81 -3.03 -11.09
CA SER A 169 -8.55 -4.24 -11.88
C SER A 169 -7.26 -4.09 -12.68
N HIS A 170 -6.54 -5.19 -12.92
CA HIS A 170 -5.43 -5.23 -13.88
C HIS A 170 -5.86 -4.83 -15.31
N GLU A 171 -7.15 -4.93 -15.64
CA GLU A 171 -7.70 -4.49 -16.93
C GLU A 171 -7.79 -2.96 -17.03
N CYS A 172 -7.65 -2.24 -15.91
CA CYS A 172 -7.63 -0.78 -15.84
C CYS A 172 -6.24 -0.31 -15.36
N PRO A 173 -5.18 -0.45 -16.19
CA PRO A 173 -3.82 -0.17 -15.76
C PRO A 173 -3.61 1.32 -15.52
N PRO A 174 -2.76 1.72 -14.55
CA PRO A 174 -2.28 3.09 -14.44
C PRO A 174 -1.46 3.49 -15.69
N PRO A 175 -1.29 4.80 -15.96
CA PRO A 175 -0.48 5.27 -17.07
C PRO A 175 0.99 4.79 -16.99
N GLY A 176 1.46 4.08 -18.02
CA GLY A 176 2.79 3.45 -18.03
C GLY A 176 3.98 4.41 -17.84
N GLY A 177 3.83 5.68 -18.23
CA GLY A 177 4.87 6.70 -18.06
C GLY A 177 5.13 7.11 -16.60
N LEU A 178 4.30 6.63 -15.66
CA LEU A 178 4.39 6.93 -14.24
C LEU A 178 4.98 5.77 -13.43
N ALA A 179 5.45 4.70 -14.10
CA ALA A 179 6.13 3.58 -13.46
C ALA A 179 7.45 4.05 -12.83
N ILE A 180 7.60 3.83 -11.52
CA ILE A 180 8.76 4.27 -10.73
C ILE A 180 9.70 3.11 -10.35
N GLY A 181 9.27 1.87 -10.61
CA GLY A 181 10.07 0.66 -10.42
C GLY A 181 9.23 -0.52 -9.96
N SER A 182 9.87 -1.69 -9.85
CA SER A 182 9.24 -2.88 -9.30
C SER A 182 9.94 -3.36 -8.03
N LEU A 183 9.15 -3.96 -7.15
CA LEU A 183 9.57 -4.51 -5.88
C LEU A 183 9.18 -6.00 -5.85
N ALA A 184 10.19 -6.88 -5.80
CA ALA A 184 9.94 -8.29 -5.56
C ALA A 184 9.60 -8.51 -4.09
N ILE A 185 8.46 -9.14 -3.82
CA ILE A 185 7.98 -9.41 -2.47
C ILE A 185 7.57 -10.87 -2.36
N GLY A 186 8.24 -11.61 -1.47
CA GLY A 186 7.79 -12.93 -1.06
C GLY A 186 6.81 -12.78 0.09
N PHE A 187 5.54 -13.16 -0.11
CA PHE A 187 4.58 -13.22 0.98
C PHE A 187 4.62 -14.59 1.65
N LEU A 188 4.61 -14.58 2.97
CA LEU A 188 4.30 -15.74 3.80
C LEU A 188 2.88 -15.53 4.31
N LEU A 189 1.92 -16.10 3.60
CA LEU A 189 0.50 -15.89 3.85
C LEU A 189 -0.04 -16.91 4.87
N ASP A 190 -0.98 -16.45 5.68
CA ASP A 190 -1.63 -17.24 6.72
C ASP A 190 -3.13 -16.92 6.78
N THR A 191 -3.98 -17.86 7.18
CA THR A 191 -5.41 -17.60 7.42
C THR A 191 -5.74 -17.23 8.85
N ALA A 192 -4.77 -17.28 9.77
CA ALA A 192 -4.94 -16.90 11.17
C ALA A 192 -4.73 -15.39 11.38
N THR A 193 -4.86 -14.96 12.64
CA THR A 193 -4.44 -13.64 13.06
C THR A 193 -2.92 -13.59 13.21
N LEU A 194 -2.28 -12.76 12.38
CA LEU A 194 -0.87 -12.42 12.51
C LEU A 194 -0.72 -11.16 13.35
N SER A 195 0.32 -11.15 14.19
CA SER A 195 0.73 -9.95 14.89
C SER A 195 2.23 -9.73 14.77
N LYS A 196 2.62 -8.47 14.55
CA LYS A 196 4.02 -8.07 14.57
C LYS A 196 4.14 -6.87 15.50
N THR A 197 4.97 -7.00 16.52
CA THR A 197 5.27 -5.91 17.45
C THR A 197 6.69 -5.42 17.16
N ALA A 198 6.84 -4.12 16.95
CA ALA A 198 8.15 -3.51 16.70
C ALA A 198 9.15 -3.70 17.86
N ILE A 199 10.39 -3.26 17.70
CA ILE A 199 11.38 -3.24 18.78
C ILE A 199 12.00 -1.84 18.86
N ASN A 200 12.37 -1.42 20.07
CA ASN A 200 13.15 -0.20 20.25
C ASN A 200 14.63 -0.54 20.12
N ALA A 201 15.22 -0.19 18.98
CA ALA A 201 16.66 -0.22 18.80
C ALA A 201 17.29 1.03 19.45
N PRO A 202 18.60 1.02 19.77
CA PRO A 202 19.27 2.11 20.48
C PRO A 202 19.16 3.47 19.77
N ASP A 203 19.15 3.47 18.43
CA ASP A 203 19.10 4.71 17.64
C ASP A 203 17.71 4.99 17.03
N GLN A 204 16.76 4.06 17.15
CA GLN A 204 15.42 4.21 16.58
C GLN A 204 14.39 3.36 17.34
N SER A 205 13.34 4.01 17.83
CA SER A 205 12.18 3.33 18.41
C SER A 205 11.28 2.71 17.35
N ASN A 206 10.46 1.73 17.74
CA ASN A 206 9.40 1.13 16.91
C ASN A 206 9.88 0.66 15.53
N VAL A 207 10.97 -0.11 15.51
CA VAL A 207 11.51 -0.74 14.30
C VAL A 207 10.85 -2.11 14.10
N PHE A 208 10.09 -2.26 13.01
CA PHE A 208 9.53 -3.53 12.55
C PHE A 208 10.48 -4.25 11.59
N CYS A 209 11.23 -3.49 10.78
CA CYS A 209 12.04 -4.01 9.68
C CYS A 209 13.46 -3.45 9.76
N GLY A 210 14.38 -4.24 10.32
CA GLY A 210 15.75 -3.80 10.53
C GLY A 210 16.63 -3.90 9.27
N PHE A 211 17.21 -2.77 8.88
CA PHE A 211 18.28 -2.67 7.91
C PHE A 211 19.42 -1.78 8.43
N CYS A 212 20.66 -2.08 8.03
CA CYS A 212 21.80 -1.27 8.44
C CYS A 212 21.75 0.12 7.80
N LYS A 213 21.72 1.14 8.65
CA LYS A 213 21.38 2.53 8.36
C LYS A 213 22.52 3.46 8.78
N ASN A 214 22.76 4.48 7.97
CA ASN A 214 23.68 5.56 8.30
C ASN A 214 22.97 6.57 9.21
N LYS A 215 23.56 6.82 10.38
CA LYS A 215 22.99 7.68 11.42
C LYS A 215 22.83 9.15 10.99
N THR A 216 23.68 9.61 10.07
CA THR A 216 23.74 11.01 9.65
C THR A 216 22.85 11.27 8.43
N THR A 217 22.90 10.38 7.44
CA THR A 217 22.22 10.58 6.15
C THR A 217 20.88 9.86 6.04
N ASN A 218 20.53 9.00 7.01
CA ASN A 218 19.38 8.09 6.95
C ASN A 218 19.37 7.15 5.71
N SER A 219 20.51 6.99 5.03
CA SER A 219 20.64 6.04 3.92
C SER A 219 20.89 4.62 4.42
N PHE A 220 20.59 3.61 3.59
CA PHE A 220 20.74 2.20 3.93
C PHE A 220 21.93 1.54 3.22
N ALA A 221 22.53 0.54 3.86
CA ALA A 221 23.65 -0.20 3.32
C ALA A 221 23.19 -1.25 2.32
N ARG A 222 23.95 -1.40 1.24
CA ARG A 222 23.87 -2.54 0.33
C ARG A 222 25.23 -3.16 0.09
N THR A 223 25.27 -4.48 0.12
CA THR A 223 26.47 -5.28 -0.11
C THR A 223 26.15 -6.48 -1.00
N CYS A 224 27.18 -7.11 -1.55
CA CYS A 224 27.02 -8.35 -2.28
C CYS A 224 26.39 -9.41 -1.36
N ASN A 225 25.30 -10.03 -1.84
CA ASN A 225 24.41 -10.92 -1.08
C ASN A 225 23.72 -10.31 0.15
N GLY A 226 23.93 -9.01 0.46
CA GLY A 226 23.33 -8.36 1.65
C GLY A 226 24.02 -8.75 2.96
N TRP A 227 25.25 -9.27 2.90
CA TRP A 227 25.99 -9.70 4.09
C TRP A 227 26.68 -8.50 4.75
N PRO A 228 26.72 -8.41 6.10
CA PRO A 228 27.41 -7.32 6.79
C PRO A 228 28.92 -7.22 6.48
N SER A 229 29.54 -8.34 6.11
CA SER A 229 30.94 -8.44 5.69
C SER A 229 31.13 -8.42 4.17
N GLY A 230 30.04 -8.34 3.41
CA GLY A 230 30.05 -8.34 1.96
C GLY A 230 30.64 -7.04 1.39
N THR A 231 31.19 -7.12 0.19
CA THR A 231 31.68 -5.94 -0.55
C THR A 231 30.53 -4.97 -0.80
N ALA A 232 30.73 -3.69 -0.53
CA ALA A 232 29.76 -2.64 -0.87
C ALA A 232 29.55 -2.59 -2.39
N CYS A 233 28.30 -2.46 -2.81
CA CYS A 233 27.93 -2.48 -4.22
C CYS A 233 27.02 -1.31 -4.59
N ALA A 234 26.93 -0.99 -5.89
CA ALA A 234 26.11 0.11 -6.38
C ALA A 234 25.08 -0.25 -7.45
N CYS A 235 24.99 -1.53 -7.80
CA CYS A 235 24.04 -2.06 -8.77
C CYS A 235 22.59 -1.91 -8.29
N GLN A 236 21.66 -2.05 -9.23
CA GLN A 236 20.24 -2.19 -8.91
C GLN A 236 20.04 -3.38 -7.96
N PRO A 237 19.23 -3.25 -6.89
CA PRO A 237 19.04 -4.34 -5.95
C PRO A 237 18.31 -5.52 -6.58
N GLY A 238 18.79 -6.75 -6.34
CA GLY A 238 18.13 -7.98 -6.81
C GLY A 238 18.80 -8.66 -8.02
N PRO A 239 18.97 -8.00 -9.18
CA PRO A 239 19.66 -8.60 -10.33
C PRO A 239 21.13 -8.95 -10.08
N PRO A 240 21.72 -9.87 -10.87
CA PRO A 240 23.15 -10.13 -10.87
C PRO A 240 23.97 -8.85 -11.04
N CYS A 241 24.95 -8.64 -10.16
CA CYS A 241 25.80 -7.45 -10.16
C CYS A 241 27.24 -7.84 -10.51
N ASN A 242 27.83 -7.19 -11.53
CA ASN A 242 29.20 -7.47 -11.96
C ASN A 242 30.23 -7.18 -10.86
N THR A 243 30.03 -6.11 -10.09
CA THR A 243 30.85 -5.78 -8.91
C THR A 243 30.82 -6.87 -7.84
N CYS A 244 29.78 -7.69 -7.85
CA CYS A 244 29.59 -8.82 -6.94
C CYS A 244 29.87 -10.17 -7.61
N SER A 245 30.62 -10.19 -8.72
CA SER A 245 30.94 -11.43 -9.46
C SER A 245 29.69 -12.24 -9.83
N GLY A 246 28.60 -11.56 -10.18
CA GLY A 246 27.32 -12.16 -10.55
C GLY A 246 26.35 -12.39 -9.39
N ALA A 247 26.78 -12.22 -8.14
CA ALA A 247 25.86 -12.23 -6.99
C ALA A 247 24.97 -10.97 -6.97
N PRO A 248 23.77 -11.03 -6.37
CA PRO A 248 22.90 -9.88 -6.26
C PRO A 248 23.47 -8.85 -5.27
N CYS A 249 23.25 -7.56 -5.58
CA CYS A 249 23.47 -6.48 -4.62
C CYS A 249 22.20 -6.36 -3.77
N LEU A 250 22.28 -6.58 -2.46
CA LEU A 250 21.11 -6.61 -1.58
C LEU A 250 21.31 -5.68 -0.37
N PRO A 251 20.22 -5.16 0.22
CA PRO A 251 20.30 -4.43 1.47
C PRO A 251 20.82 -5.32 2.60
N VAL A 252 21.60 -4.73 3.51
CA VAL A 252 22.09 -5.45 4.69
C VAL A 252 21.00 -5.47 5.75
N GLN A 253 20.41 -6.64 5.97
CA GLN A 253 19.41 -6.84 7.01
C GLN A 253 20.07 -6.86 8.39
N CYS A 254 19.35 -6.37 9.40
CA CYS A 254 19.70 -6.54 10.80
C CYS A 254 18.46 -7.00 11.57
N ASN A 255 18.68 -7.80 12.60
CA ASN A 255 17.63 -8.16 13.53
C ASN A 255 17.45 -7.01 14.53
N PRO A 256 16.28 -6.34 14.60
CA PRO A 256 16.05 -5.29 15.58
C PRO A 256 16.24 -5.75 17.04
N ALA A 257 16.10 -7.06 17.32
CA ALA A 257 16.40 -7.64 18.63
C ALA A 257 17.90 -7.72 18.94
N ASN A 258 18.76 -7.88 17.93
CA ASN A 258 20.22 -7.80 18.06
C ASN A 258 20.76 -6.37 17.83
N MET A 259 19.86 -5.42 17.55
CA MET A 259 20.13 -4.00 17.51
C MET A 259 21.30 -3.66 16.57
N ASN A 260 22.15 -2.69 16.95
CA ASN A 260 23.28 -2.23 16.15
C ASN A 260 24.42 -3.24 16.02
N ALA A 261 24.40 -4.35 16.76
CA ALA A 261 25.47 -5.34 16.73
C ALA A 261 25.60 -5.99 15.35
N ASP A 262 24.48 -6.27 14.68
CA ASP A 262 24.45 -6.81 13.32
C ASP A 262 25.07 -5.86 12.28
N CYS A 263 25.12 -4.57 12.59
CA CYS A 263 25.61 -3.52 11.71
C CYS A 263 27.02 -3.06 12.05
N ALA A 264 27.67 -3.65 13.07
CA ALA A 264 28.94 -3.17 13.60
C ALA A 264 30.08 -3.17 12.58
N THR A 265 30.09 -4.12 11.64
CA THR A 265 31.12 -4.24 10.60
C THR A 265 30.79 -3.49 9.32
N VAL A 266 29.61 -2.85 9.24
CA VAL A 266 29.15 -2.19 8.02
C VAL A 266 29.64 -0.73 8.04
N THR A 267 30.66 -0.45 7.24
CA THR A 267 31.31 0.87 7.18
C THR A 267 30.30 1.99 6.96
N ASN A 268 30.19 2.94 7.91
CA ASN A 268 29.27 4.08 7.93
C ASN A 268 27.77 3.77 8.14
N PHE A 269 27.36 2.50 8.26
CA PHE A 269 25.96 2.11 8.44
C PHE A 269 25.79 1.30 9.72
N THR A 270 26.17 1.89 10.86
CA THR A 270 26.29 1.19 12.15
C THR A 270 25.02 1.18 12.99
N SER A 271 23.88 1.57 12.42
CA SER A 271 22.58 1.61 13.09
C SER A 271 21.64 0.57 12.52
N CYS A 272 20.92 -0.17 13.35
CA CYS A 272 19.84 -1.02 12.88
C CYS A 272 18.52 -0.25 12.93
N GLY A 273 17.91 -0.01 11.77
CA GLY A 273 16.68 0.76 11.70
C GLY A 273 15.91 0.59 10.40
N GLN A 274 14.83 1.33 10.29
CA GLN A 274 14.00 1.43 9.09
C GLN A 274 13.87 2.91 8.69
N ARG A 275 13.10 3.28 7.66
CA ARG A 275 13.02 4.67 7.21
C ARG A 275 12.54 5.60 8.32
N THR A 276 11.30 5.41 8.79
CA THR A 276 10.74 6.15 9.94
C THR A 276 10.26 5.23 11.06
N SER A 277 10.05 5.77 12.26
CA SER A 277 9.58 5.01 13.42
C SER A 277 8.11 4.67 13.27
N GLY A 278 7.71 3.42 13.50
CA GLY A 278 6.31 3.00 13.40
C GLY A 278 6.00 2.18 12.16
N ALA A 279 4.74 2.15 11.74
CA ALA A 279 4.27 1.42 10.57
C ALA A 279 3.34 2.28 9.74
N PHE A 280 3.38 2.12 8.41
CA PHE A 280 2.46 2.66 7.40
C PHE A 280 2.34 4.19 7.28
N THR A 281 2.88 4.96 8.21
CA THR A 281 2.83 6.41 8.17
C THR A 281 3.99 7.04 8.94
N THR A 282 4.31 8.28 8.57
CA THR A 282 5.28 9.13 9.26
C THR A 282 4.64 10.00 10.34
N ALA A 283 3.30 10.04 10.39
CA ALA A 283 2.52 10.93 11.24
C ALA A 283 2.03 10.29 12.54
N ASP A 284 1.97 8.96 12.60
CA ASP A 284 1.61 8.21 13.80
C ASP A 284 2.53 7.01 14.00
N VAL A 285 2.82 6.70 15.25
CA VAL A 285 3.82 5.70 15.62
C VAL A 285 3.12 4.43 16.07
N ALA A 286 2.70 3.63 15.11
CA ALA A 286 2.13 2.31 15.39
C ALA A 286 3.17 1.40 16.09
N ARG A 287 2.75 0.76 17.19
CA ARG A 287 3.61 -0.14 17.97
C ARG A 287 3.49 -1.60 17.54
N THR A 288 2.29 -1.98 17.13
CA THR A 288 1.92 -3.36 16.79
C THR A 288 0.99 -3.33 15.58
N ILE A 289 1.25 -4.24 14.64
CA ILE A 289 0.41 -4.50 13.46
C ILE A 289 -0.35 -5.78 13.75
N PHE A 290 -1.65 -5.77 13.48
CA PHE A 290 -2.50 -6.95 13.48
C PHE A 290 -3.11 -7.11 12.09
N GLU A 291 -3.06 -8.33 11.59
CA GLU A 291 -3.68 -8.74 10.34
C GLU A 291 -4.51 -9.98 10.65
N THR A 292 -5.78 -10.02 10.24
CA THR A 292 -6.69 -11.13 10.57
C THR A 292 -7.18 -11.79 9.30
N GLY A 293 -6.69 -13.01 9.06
CA GLY A 293 -7.21 -13.87 8.00
C GLY A 293 -8.52 -14.56 8.41
N SER A 294 -9.04 -15.34 7.46
CA SER A 294 -10.19 -16.21 7.68
C SER A 294 -9.98 -17.55 6.95
N PRO A 295 -10.01 -18.69 7.66
CA PRO A 295 -9.83 -20.00 7.03
C PRO A 295 -11.01 -20.39 6.12
N ALA A 296 -10.75 -21.32 5.20
CA ALA A 296 -11.75 -21.88 4.29
C ALA A 296 -12.59 -22.98 4.99
N THR A 297 -13.27 -22.62 6.07
CA THR A 297 -13.98 -23.60 6.91
C THR A 297 -15.07 -24.35 6.14
N GLY A 298 -15.07 -25.68 6.23
CA GLY A 298 -16.06 -26.53 5.56
C GLY A 298 -15.72 -26.90 4.11
N VAL A 299 -14.47 -26.72 3.68
CA VAL A 299 -14.00 -27.20 2.38
C VAL A 299 -14.13 -28.74 2.30
N THR A 300 -14.59 -29.24 1.15
CA THR A 300 -14.75 -30.68 0.89
C THR A 300 -14.10 -31.06 -0.44
N THR A 301 -13.55 -32.27 -0.54
CA THR A 301 -12.94 -32.76 -1.78
C THR A 301 -13.98 -32.82 -2.91
N GLY A 302 -13.72 -32.13 -4.02
CA GLY A 302 -14.66 -32.01 -5.14
C GLY A 302 -15.89 -31.14 -4.87
N GLY A 303 -15.96 -30.50 -3.69
CA GLY A 303 -17.01 -29.55 -3.34
C GLY A 303 -16.84 -28.18 -4.00
N PRO A 304 -17.81 -27.27 -3.85
CA PRO A 304 -17.70 -25.90 -4.35
C PRO A 304 -16.58 -25.11 -3.65
N PRO A 305 -16.02 -24.07 -4.28
CA PRO A 305 -15.07 -23.17 -3.62
C PRO A 305 -15.68 -22.49 -2.39
N VAL A 306 -14.87 -22.35 -1.33
CA VAL A 306 -15.24 -21.72 -0.05
C VAL A 306 -14.41 -20.45 0.14
N ALA A 307 -15.05 -19.35 0.57
CA ALA A 307 -14.35 -18.09 0.81
C ALA A 307 -13.25 -18.23 1.86
N SER A 308 -12.13 -17.55 1.64
CA SER A 308 -10.97 -17.54 2.54
C SER A 308 -10.25 -16.20 2.41
N THR A 309 -9.57 -15.76 3.48
CA THR A 309 -8.74 -14.57 3.49
C THR A 309 -7.37 -14.94 4.03
N LEU A 310 -6.37 -14.74 3.19
CA LEU A 310 -4.96 -14.94 3.48
C LEU A 310 -4.34 -13.60 3.82
N VAL A 311 -3.63 -13.50 4.94
CA VAL A 311 -2.98 -12.28 5.38
C VAL A 311 -1.48 -12.46 5.55
N SER A 312 -0.71 -11.37 5.46
CA SER A 312 0.72 -11.37 5.76
C SER A 312 1.18 -10.01 6.27
N ILE A 313 2.17 -10.03 7.17
CA ILE A 313 2.94 -8.86 7.57
C ILE A 313 4.40 -9.12 7.19
N PHE A 314 4.98 -8.27 6.34
CA PHE A 314 6.29 -8.49 5.74
C PHE A 314 7.16 -7.23 5.84
N CYS A 315 8.43 -7.36 5.48
CA CYS A 315 9.35 -6.23 5.42
C CYS A 315 9.68 -5.89 3.98
N ILE A 316 9.51 -4.62 3.64
CA ILE A 316 9.88 -4.09 2.34
C ILE A 316 11.31 -3.53 2.46
N PRO A 317 12.27 -4.04 1.65
CA PRO A 317 13.61 -3.47 1.59
C PRO A 317 13.62 -2.06 0.97
N PRO A 318 14.70 -1.28 1.16
CA PRO A 318 14.89 -0.05 0.42
C PRO A 318 14.98 -0.35 -1.09
N SER A 319 14.27 0.42 -1.91
CA SER A 319 14.40 0.38 -3.37
C SER A 319 15.66 1.11 -3.87
N TYR A 320 16.22 1.99 -3.04
CA TYR A 320 17.31 2.92 -3.38
C TYR A 320 16.93 3.96 -4.45
N ASN A 321 15.63 4.12 -4.70
CA ASN A 321 15.09 5.25 -5.44
C ASN A 321 14.43 6.21 -4.44
N ILE A 322 14.96 7.43 -4.34
CA ILE A 322 14.48 8.41 -3.35
C ILE A 322 12.99 8.73 -3.47
N LEU A 323 12.43 8.71 -4.68
CA LEU A 323 11.01 8.97 -4.90
C LEU A 323 10.14 7.80 -4.43
N VAL A 324 10.54 6.57 -4.75
CA VAL A 324 9.86 5.34 -4.32
C VAL A 324 9.95 5.19 -2.80
N ASP A 325 11.16 5.29 -2.26
CA ASP A 325 11.42 5.14 -0.82
C ASP A 325 10.75 6.26 -0.02
N SER A 326 10.67 7.47 -0.58
CA SER A 326 9.92 8.55 0.06
C SER A 326 8.42 8.35 0.02
N ALA A 327 7.90 7.79 -1.07
CA ALA A 327 6.48 7.60 -1.24
C ALA A 327 5.91 6.43 -0.43
N GLY A 328 6.61 5.29 -0.43
CA GLY A 328 6.21 4.10 0.33
C GLY A 328 6.72 4.05 1.77
N ASP A 329 7.43 5.08 2.22
CA ASP A 329 8.18 5.09 3.48
C ASP A 329 9.15 3.89 3.64
N LEU A 330 9.94 3.61 2.60
CA LEU A 330 10.77 2.40 2.51
C LEU A 330 12.22 2.63 2.96
N PRO A 331 12.84 1.69 3.69
CA PRO A 331 12.29 0.43 4.12
C PRO A 331 11.34 0.57 5.30
N GLY A 332 10.35 -0.31 5.34
CA GLY A 332 9.31 -0.31 6.37
C GLY A 332 8.50 -1.61 6.35
N PRO A 333 7.60 -1.80 7.32
CA PRO A 333 6.65 -2.90 7.30
C PRO A 333 5.62 -2.71 6.20
N GLY A 334 5.27 -3.81 5.54
CA GLY A 334 4.09 -3.95 4.68
C GLY A 334 3.10 -4.93 5.30
N ALA A 335 1.83 -4.77 4.98
CA ALA A 335 0.78 -5.72 5.31
C ALA A 335 -0.13 -5.92 4.10
N VAL A 336 -0.68 -7.12 3.97
CA VAL A 336 -1.56 -7.50 2.86
C VAL A 336 -2.63 -8.46 3.34
N ALA A 337 -3.83 -8.28 2.81
CA ALA A 337 -4.93 -9.22 2.90
C ALA A 337 -5.40 -9.60 1.49
N LEU A 338 -5.41 -10.89 1.20
CA LEU A 338 -5.85 -11.49 -0.06
C LEU A 338 -7.09 -12.33 0.23
N SER A 339 -8.26 -11.79 -0.08
CA SER A 339 -9.49 -12.59 -0.02
C SER A 339 -9.73 -13.28 -1.36
N GLY A 340 -10.21 -14.52 -1.29
CA GLY A 340 -10.47 -15.36 -2.45
C GLY A 340 -11.30 -16.57 -2.07
N ASN A 341 -11.25 -17.61 -2.89
CA ASN A 341 -11.89 -18.88 -2.60
C ASN A 341 -10.86 -20.00 -2.63
N ALA A 342 -10.98 -20.94 -1.70
CA ALA A 342 -10.21 -22.17 -1.67
C ALA A 342 -11.10 -23.36 -2.05
N GLN A 343 -10.53 -24.32 -2.78
CA GLN A 343 -11.22 -25.53 -3.20
C GLN A 343 -10.25 -26.72 -3.16
N LEU A 344 -10.72 -27.86 -2.65
CA LEU A 344 -9.99 -29.12 -2.76
C LEU A 344 -10.38 -29.83 -4.06
N LEU A 345 -9.42 -29.95 -4.98
CA LEU A 345 -9.60 -30.65 -6.25
C LEU A 345 -9.42 -32.17 -6.07
N PRO A 346 -10.12 -33.01 -6.85
CA PRO A 346 -10.00 -34.46 -6.83
C PRO A 346 -8.70 -34.98 -7.46
#